data_AF-A0A1M2YUY0-F1
#
_entry.id   AF-A0A1M2YUY0-F1
#
_cell.length_a   1.000
_cell.length_b   1.000
_cell.length_c   1.000
_cell.angle_alpha   90.00
_cell.angle_beta   90.00
_cell.angle_gamma   90.00
#
_symmetry.space_group_name_H-M   'P 1'
#
loop_
_entity.id
_entity.type
_entity.pdbx_description
1 polymer ?
#
loop_
_entity_poly.entity_id
_entity_poly.type
_entity_poly.pdbx_seq_one_letter_code
_entity_poly.pdbx_strand_id
1 'polypeptide(L)'
;MAGQLSLAFETATVQVEDYFALRPAPAAADSLVKFAEGCRRLHGLSEPVYGPHRLHVTLNEVRSRRGPRKDDLEAALRAAERVRFSPFPLAFGRLRTFRVRRDKQPTVLCCCAGAEELAAFRDALRQALTKEGLWRGRAGFEPHVTLIWDRQGVPPSELDQPIGWMAEDFILLRTIRGKGRQIERGRWPLRA
;
A
#
# COMPACT_ATOMS: atom_id res chain seq x y z
N MET A 1 38.12 29.03 29.13
CA MET A 1 36.79 29.68 29.19
C MET A 1 36.13 29.56 27.82
N ALA A 2 34.93 28.99 27.80
CA ALA A 2 33.93 28.84 26.71
C ALA A 2 34.44 28.30 25.35
N GLY A 3 34.03 27.15 24.82
CA GLY A 3 32.79 26.40 25.00
C GLY A 3 31.72 26.91 24.04
N GLN A 4 31.63 26.31 22.84
CA GLN A 4 30.45 26.45 22.00
C GLN A 4 30.20 25.14 21.23
N LEU A 5 29.53 24.23 21.93
CA LEU A 5 28.81 23.10 21.36
C LEU A 5 27.60 23.66 20.61
N SER A 6 27.65 23.68 19.28
CA SER A 6 26.45 23.87 18.47
C SER A 6 25.83 22.50 18.22
N LEU A 7 24.87 22.13 19.09
CA LEU A 7 23.94 21.03 18.87
C LEU A 7 23.01 21.43 17.71
N ALA A 8 23.40 21.06 16.48
CA ALA A 8 22.47 21.01 15.38
C ALA A 8 21.51 19.85 15.64
N PHE A 9 20.31 20.17 16.14
CA PHE A 9 19.18 19.26 16.06
C PHE A 9 18.89 19.00 14.58
N GLU A 10 19.44 17.92 14.03
CA GLU A 10 18.87 17.29 12.84
C GLU A 10 17.44 16.92 13.18
N THR A 11 16.50 17.76 12.77
CA THR A 11 15.09 17.42 12.79
C THR A 11 14.94 16.28 11.79
N ALA A 12 14.87 15.05 12.28
CA ALA A 12 14.57 13.89 11.47
C ALA A 12 13.33 14.21 10.63
N THR A 13 13.51 14.39 9.33
CA THR A 13 12.42 14.77 8.43
C THR A 13 11.41 13.64 8.47
N VAL A 14 10.24 13.92 9.03
CA VAL A 14 9.14 12.96 9.06
C VAL A 14 8.73 12.72 7.61
N GLN A 15 9.09 11.56 7.08
CA GLN A 15 8.70 11.17 5.73
C GLN A 15 7.19 10.96 5.69
N VAL A 16 6.51 11.88 5.02
CA VAL A 16 5.09 11.82 4.72
C VAL A 16 4.94 11.37 3.28
N GLU A 17 4.22 10.28 3.06
CA GLU A 17 4.02 9.71 1.72
C GLU A 17 2.51 9.60 1.46
N ASP A 18 2.05 10.25 0.40
CA ASP A 18 0.70 10.09 -0.14
C ASP A 18 0.73 9.01 -1.25
N TYR A 19 -0.27 8.12 -1.27
CA TYR A 19 -0.38 7.09 -2.29
C TYR A 19 -1.82 6.59 -2.46
N PHE A 20 -2.14 6.18 -3.68
CA PHE A 20 -3.40 5.50 -3.97
C PHE A 20 -3.34 4.03 -3.61
N ALA A 21 -4.45 3.49 -3.12
CA ALA A 21 -4.57 2.10 -2.72
C ALA A 21 -5.98 1.54 -2.91
N LEU A 22 -6.09 0.22 -2.92
CA LEU A 22 -7.34 -0.51 -2.67
C LEU A 22 -7.33 -1.00 -1.22
N ARG A 23 -8.45 -0.86 -0.52
CA ARG A 23 -8.64 -1.46 0.80
C ARG A 23 -9.50 -2.71 0.67
N PRO A 24 -9.16 -3.81 1.38
CA PRO A 24 -10.03 -4.98 1.43
C PRO A 24 -11.41 -4.62 1.99
N ALA A 25 -12.46 -5.24 1.46
CA ALA A 25 -13.78 -5.19 2.09
C ALA A 25 -13.71 -5.74 3.53
N PRO A 26 -14.59 -5.32 4.46
CA PRO A 26 -14.47 -5.68 5.88
C PRO A 26 -14.28 -7.19 6.14
N ALA A 27 -15.08 -8.05 5.51
CA ALA A 27 -14.97 -9.50 5.67
C ALA A 27 -13.64 -10.08 5.15
N ALA A 28 -13.10 -9.51 4.07
CA ALA A 28 -11.80 -9.89 3.53
C ALA A 28 -10.68 -9.39 4.44
N ALA A 29 -10.79 -8.18 5.00
CA ALA A 29 -9.84 -7.65 5.97
C ALA A 29 -9.75 -8.55 7.22
N ASP A 30 -10.90 -8.98 7.76
CA ASP A 30 -10.95 -9.89 8.90
C ASP A 30 -10.32 -11.25 8.58
N SER A 31 -10.58 -11.78 7.39
CA SER A 31 -9.97 -13.03 6.91
C SER A 31 -8.44 -12.90 6.78
N LEU A 32 -7.96 -11.78 6.24
CA LEU A 32 -6.53 -11.47 6.12
C LEU A 32 -5.85 -11.36 7.48
N VAL A 33 -6.48 -10.70 8.46
CA VAL A 33 -5.95 -10.61 9.83
C VAL A 33 -5.89 -11.99 10.49
N LYS A 34 -6.96 -12.77 10.40
CA LYS A 34 -7.00 -14.14 10.94
C LYS A 34 -5.90 -15.01 10.34
N PHE A 35 -5.74 -14.97 9.01
CA PHE A 35 -4.67 -15.66 8.31
C PHE A 35 -3.29 -15.20 8.78
N ALA A 36 -3.06 -13.89 8.85
CA ALA A 36 -1.78 -13.32 9.26
C ALA A 36 -1.41 -13.69 10.70
N GLU A 37 -2.37 -13.74 11.62
CA GLU A 37 -2.14 -14.22 12.99
C GLU A 37 -1.81 -15.72 13.04
N GLY A 38 -2.44 -16.53 12.18
CA GLY A 38 -2.07 -17.93 12.01
C GLY A 38 -0.63 -18.09 11.50
N CYS A 39 -0.29 -17.36 10.45
CA CYS A 39 1.05 -17.32 9.87
C CYS A 39 2.11 -16.86 10.89
N ARG A 40 1.81 -15.83 11.66
CA ARG A 40 2.64 -15.33 12.77
C ARG A 40 2.96 -16.42 13.78
N ARG A 41 1.95 -17.14 14.26
CA ARG A 41 2.12 -18.24 15.23
C ARG A 41 2.90 -19.41 14.63
N LEU A 42 2.55 -19.83 13.42
CA LEU A 42 3.16 -20.97 12.74
C LEU A 42 4.66 -20.79 12.53
N HIS A 43 5.08 -19.58 12.14
CA HIS A 43 6.48 -19.29 11.82
C HIS A 43 7.25 -18.59 12.95
N GLY A 44 6.63 -18.37 14.11
CA GLY A 44 7.27 -17.74 15.26
C GLY A 44 7.63 -16.27 15.03
N LEU A 45 6.86 -15.54 14.23
CA LEU A 45 7.12 -14.11 13.98
C LEU A 45 6.82 -13.28 15.23
N SER A 46 7.70 -12.35 15.54
CA SER A 46 7.69 -11.55 16.78
C SER A 46 6.82 -10.30 16.67
N GLU A 47 6.75 -9.72 15.48
CA GLU A 47 6.11 -8.43 15.23
C GLU A 47 4.58 -8.55 15.10
N PRO A 48 3.83 -7.47 15.43
CA PRO A 48 2.38 -7.50 15.36
C PRO A 48 1.87 -7.53 13.92
N VAL A 49 0.77 -8.25 13.72
CA VAL A 49 -0.01 -8.22 12.48
C VAL A 49 -0.59 -6.84 12.24
N TYR A 50 -0.66 -6.44 10.98
CA TYR A 50 -1.35 -5.23 10.58
C TYR A 50 -2.85 -5.36 10.85
N GLY A 51 -3.38 -4.47 11.68
CA GLY A 51 -4.83 -4.36 11.88
C GLY A 51 -5.56 -3.98 10.57
N PRO A 52 -6.88 -4.22 10.48
CA PRO A 52 -7.67 -4.07 9.26
C PRO A 52 -7.47 -2.73 8.54
N HIS A 53 -7.38 -1.64 9.30
CA HIS A 53 -7.22 -0.28 8.77
C HIS A 53 -5.90 -0.06 8.00
N ARG A 54 -4.87 -0.88 8.26
CA ARG A 54 -3.55 -0.83 7.61
C ARG A 54 -3.44 -1.78 6.43
N LEU A 55 -4.36 -2.72 6.25
CA LEU A 55 -4.34 -3.64 5.12
C LEU A 55 -4.78 -2.92 3.86
N HIS A 56 -3.97 -3.02 2.81
CA HIS A 56 -4.23 -2.39 1.52
C HIS A 56 -3.34 -2.98 0.42
N VAL A 57 -3.74 -2.74 -0.83
CA VAL A 57 -2.92 -2.93 -2.03
C VAL A 57 -2.50 -1.57 -2.53
N THR A 58 -1.20 -1.27 -2.50
CA THR A 58 -0.68 0.01 -3.01
C THR A 58 -0.72 0.04 -4.53
N LEU A 59 -1.29 1.10 -5.12
CA LEU A 59 -1.43 1.28 -6.56
C LEU A 59 -0.35 2.19 -7.14
N ASN A 60 -0.25 3.42 -6.61
CA ASN A 60 0.67 4.42 -7.11
C ASN A 60 1.00 5.48 -6.04
N GLU A 61 2.28 5.82 -5.92
CA GLU A 61 2.71 6.97 -5.10
C GLU A 61 2.21 8.29 -5.70
N VAL A 62 1.92 9.26 -4.84
CA VAL A 62 1.59 10.63 -5.25
C VAL A 62 2.83 11.50 -5.07
N ARG A 63 3.43 11.87 -6.20
CA ARG A 63 4.51 12.86 -6.26
C ARG A 63 4.65 13.42 -7.66
N SER A 64 5.15 14.64 -7.76
CA SER A 64 5.58 15.24 -9.00
C SER A 64 6.76 14.51 -9.65
N ARG A 65 6.88 14.60 -10.98
CA ARG A 65 7.94 13.89 -11.76
C ARG A 65 9.36 14.27 -11.36
N ARG A 66 9.56 15.50 -10.89
CA ARG A 66 10.87 16.04 -10.47
C ARG A 66 11.06 16.02 -8.94
N GLY A 67 10.27 15.22 -8.23
CA GLY A 67 10.24 15.16 -6.76
C GLY A 67 9.00 15.84 -6.16
N PRO A 68 8.72 15.61 -4.87
CA PRO A 68 7.49 16.08 -4.22
C PRO A 68 7.32 17.61 -4.26
N ARG A 69 6.09 18.06 -4.48
CA ARG A 69 5.68 19.47 -4.47
C ARG A 69 4.47 19.69 -3.56
N LYS A 70 4.26 20.93 -3.12
CA LYS A 70 3.15 21.29 -2.23
C LYS A 70 1.78 20.93 -2.82
N ASP A 71 1.63 21.11 -4.13
CA ASP A 71 0.35 20.97 -4.82
C ASP A 71 0.06 19.54 -5.31
N ASP A 72 0.96 18.58 -5.01
CA ASP A 72 0.83 17.19 -5.48
C ASP A 72 -0.45 16.53 -4.95
N LEU A 73 -0.87 16.87 -3.72
CA LEU A 73 -2.11 16.37 -3.14
C LEU A 73 -3.31 16.83 -3.96
N GLU A 74 -3.40 18.13 -4.27
CA GLU A 74 -4.54 18.68 -5.01
C GLU A 74 -4.60 18.13 -6.45
N ALA A 75 -3.45 17.97 -7.09
CA ALA A 75 -3.33 17.31 -8.39
C ALA A 75 -3.81 15.85 -8.32
N ALA A 76 -3.48 15.12 -7.26
CA ALA A 76 -3.94 13.74 -7.08
C ALA A 76 -5.46 13.66 -6.86
N LEU A 77 -6.02 14.57 -6.06
CA LEU A 77 -7.47 14.65 -5.86
C LEU A 77 -8.19 14.88 -7.20
N ARG A 78 -7.73 15.85 -8.01
CA ARG A 78 -8.29 16.09 -9.36
C ARG A 78 -8.15 14.88 -10.29
N ALA A 79 -7.00 14.19 -10.25
CA ALA A 79 -6.78 13.00 -11.06
C ALA A 79 -7.78 11.90 -10.70
N ALA A 80 -8.01 11.67 -9.41
CA ALA A 80 -8.91 10.64 -8.91
C ALA A 80 -10.35 10.85 -9.39
N GLU A 81 -10.84 12.09 -9.41
CA GLU A 81 -12.18 12.44 -9.92
C GLU A 81 -12.40 12.08 -11.40
N ARG A 82 -11.31 11.93 -12.17
CA ARG A 82 -11.37 11.59 -13.61
C ARG A 82 -11.29 10.09 -13.89
N VAL A 83 -11.00 9.26 -12.90
CA VAL A 83 -10.90 7.81 -13.09
C VAL A 83 -12.31 7.23 -13.24
N ARG A 84 -12.51 6.47 -14.32
CA ARG A 84 -13.73 5.69 -14.57
C ARG A 84 -13.32 4.25 -14.82
N PHE A 85 -13.86 3.34 -14.02
CA PHE A 85 -13.57 1.91 -14.08
C PHE A 85 -14.69 1.15 -13.38
N SER A 86 -15.08 -0.01 -13.90
CA SER A 86 -16.09 -0.87 -13.27
C SER A 86 -15.51 -1.58 -12.05
N PRO A 87 -16.33 -1.91 -11.03
CA PRO A 87 -15.90 -2.83 -9.97
C PRO A 87 -15.41 -4.16 -10.54
N PHE A 88 -14.41 -4.76 -9.89
CA PHE A 88 -13.81 -6.02 -10.37
C PHE A 88 -13.40 -6.95 -9.21
N PRO A 89 -13.53 -8.28 -9.36
CA PRO A 89 -13.12 -9.22 -8.34
C PRO A 89 -11.59 -9.39 -8.34
N LEU A 90 -11.05 -9.66 -7.16
CA LEU A 90 -9.64 -9.99 -7.00
C LEU A 90 -9.45 -10.93 -5.81
N ALA A 91 -8.38 -11.73 -5.84
CA ALA A 91 -8.07 -12.66 -4.76
C ALA A 91 -6.56 -12.76 -4.51
N PHE A 92 -6.22 -13.04 -3.26
CA PHE A 92 -4.85 -13.11 -2.75
C PHE A 92 -4.61 -14.45 -2.08
N GLY A 93 -3.58 -15.16 -2.53
CA GLY A 93 -3.33 -16.54 -2.08
C GLY A 93 -1.88 -17.00 -2.20
N ARG A 94 -0.96 -16.14 -2.67
CA ARG A 94 0.47 -16.48 -2.78
C ARG A 94 1.25 -15.82 -1.66
N LEU A 95 1.58 -16.58 -0.61
CA LEU A 95 2.37 -16.10 0.52
C LEU A 95 3.83 -15.93 0.11
N ARG A 96 4.42 -14.77 0.36
CA ARG A 96 5.83 -14.48 0.08
C ARG A 96 6.44 -13.59 1.17
N THR A 97 7.76 -13.63 1.28
CA THR A 97 8.53 -12.58 1.95
C THR A 97 9.30 -11.78 0.91
N PHE A 98 9.13 -10.46 0.89
CA PHE A 98 9.92 -9.60 0.02
C PHE A 98 11.22 -9.18 0.69
N ARG A 99 12.33 -9.28 -0.05
CA ARG A 99 13.67 -8.90 0.44
C ARG A 99 13.94 -7.42 0.13
N VAL A 100 13.35 -6.54 0.93
CA VAL A 100 13.43 -5.07 0.70
C VAL A 100 14.35 -4.32 1.65
N ARG A 101 14.57 -4.82 2.88
CA ARG A 101 15.57 -4.28 3.82
C ARG A 101 16.31 -5.43 4.50
N ARG A 102 17.54 -5.16 4.95
CA ARG A 102 18.38 -6.18 5.61
C ARG A 102 17.91 -6.52 7.02
N ASP A 103 17.28 -5.57 7.69
CA ASP A 103 16.89 -5.64 9.10
C ASP A 103 15.43 -6.02 9.32
N LYS A 104 14.54 -5.74 8.36
CA LYS A 104 13.11 -6.04 8.44
C LYS A 104 12.52 -6.30 7.05
N GLN A 105 11.71 -7.33 6.92
CA GLN A 105 11.15 -7.80 5.66
C GLN A 105 9.63 -7.98 5.80
N PRO A 106 8.83 -7.57 4.79
CA PRO A 106 7.41 -7.80 4.82
C PRO A 106 7.08 -9.23 4.38
N THR A 107 6.23 -9.87 5.17
CA THR A 107 5.42 -11.01 4.73
C THR A 107 4.16 -10.47 4.08
N VAL A 108 3.89 -10.93 2.86
CA VAL A 108 2.85 -10.43 1.99
C VAL A 108 2.03 -11.58 1.41
N LEU A 109 0.77 -11.30 1.09
CA LEU A 109 0.02 -12.12 0.15
C LEU A 109 0.00 -11.41 -1.20
N CYS A 110 0.48 -12.09 -2.25
CA CYS A 110 0.39 -11.63 -3.63
C CYS A 110 -0.92 -12.08 -4.27
N CYS A 111 -1.42 -11.24 -5.18
CA CYS A 111 -2.63 -11.51 -5.96
C CYS A 111 -2.48 -12.83 -6.73
N CYS A 112 -3.51 -13.66 -6.77
CA CYS A 112 -3.56 -14.91 -7.55
C CYS A 112 -4.71 -14.94 -8.55
N ALA A 113 -5.71 -14.06 -8.44
CA ALA A 113 -6.78 -13.87 -9.41
C ALA A 113 -7.20 -12.39 -9.48
N GLY A 114 -7.61 -11.91 -10.65
CA GLY A 114 -7.97 -10.49 -10.88
C GLY A 114 -6.77 -9.57 -11.16
N ALA A 115 -5.61 -10.13 -11.52
CA ALA A 115 -4.38 -9.36 -11.73
C ALA A 115 -4.43 -8.50 -13.00
N GLU A 116 -5.13 -8.94 -14.04
CA GLU A 116 -5.26 -8.22 -15.31
C GLU A 116 -6.17 -6.99 -15.15
N GLU A 117 -7.31 -7.14 -14.49
CA GLU A 117 -8.24 -6.06 -14.17
C GLU A 117 -7.57 -5.04 -13.24
N LEU A 118 -6.82 -5.50 -12.23
CA LEU A 118 -6.06 -4.63 -11.34
C LEU A 118 -4.95 -3.86 -12.07
N ALA A 119 -4.28 -4.50 -13.05
CA ALA A 119 -3.29 -3.83 -13.89
C ALA A 119 -3.94 -2.78 -14.80
N ALA A 120 -5.07 -3.11 -15.44
CA ALA A 120 -5.84 -2.20 -16.27
C ALA A 120 -6.35 -0.99 -15.48
N PHE A 121 -6.89 -1.23 -14.28
CA PHE A 121 -7.32 -0.17 -13.36
C PHE A 121 -6.15 0.74 -12.96
N ARG A 122 -5.01 0.14 -12.58
CA ARG A 122 -3.81 0.90 -12.24
C ARG A 122 -3.35 1.75 -13.42
N ASP A 123 -3.41 1.24 -14.64
CA ASP A 123 -3.03 2.01 -15.83
C ASP A 123 -3.99 3.18 -16.10
N ALA A 124 -5.30 3.01 -15.92
CA ALA A 124 -6.26 4.11 -15.98
C ALA A 124 -5.92 5.21 -14.95
N LEU A 125 -5.63 4.81 -13.71
CA LEU A 125 -5.18 5.74 -12.66
C LEU A 125 -3.88 6.45 -13.06
N ARG A 126 -2.87 5.73 -13.56
CA ARG A 126 -1.58 6.32 -13.98
C ARG A 126 -1.76 7.32 -15.11
N GLN A 127 -2.67 7.08 -16.04
CA GLN A 127 -3.00 8.02 -17.11
C GLN A 127 -3.62 9.30 -16.55
N ALA A 128 -4.58 9.19 -15.62
CA ALA A 128 -5.18 10.33 -14.95
C ALA A 128 -4.13 11.17 -14.18
N LEU A 129 -3.26 10.51 -13.42
CA LEU A 129 -2.16 11.17 -12.70
C LEU A 129 -1.20 11.90 -13.64
N THR A 130 -0.87 11.29 -14.78
CA THR A 130 0.04 11.88 -15.76
C THR A 130 -0.53 13.16 -16.37
N LYS A 131 -1.86 13.21 -16.60
CA LYS A 131 -2.57 14.39 -17.10
C LYS A 131 -2.52 15.56 -16.10
N GLU A 132 -2.51 15.28 -14.81
CA GLU A 132 -2.34 16.29 -13.75
C GLU A 132 -0.85 16.58 -13.42
N GLY A 133 0.09 16.12 -14.27
CA GLY A 133 1.52 16.42 -14.12
C GLY A 133 2.28 15.54 -13.12
N LEU A 134 1.62 14.58 -12.49
CA LEU A 134 2.21 13.69 -11.49
C LEU A 134 3.06 12.58 -12.14
N TRP A 135 3.88 11.95 -11.30
CA TRP A 135 4.69 10.80 -11.69
C TRP A 135 3.84 9.54 -11.83
N ARG A 136 3.95 8.89 -12.98
CA ARG A 136 3.21 7.66 -13.33
C ARG A 136 3.61 6.39 -12.57
N GLY A 137 4.50 6.48 -11.57
CA GLY A 137 5.01 5.30 -10.87
C GLY A 137 5.97 4.43 -11.68
N ARG A 138 6.53 3.40 -11.03
CA ARG A 138 7.35 2.38 -11.68
C ARG A 138 6.51 1.54 -12.65
N ALA A 139 7.17 0.97 -13.67
CA ALA A 139 6.51 0.07 -14.61
C ALA A 139 6.07 -1.24 -13.94
N GLY A 140 7.01 -1.88 -13.23
CA GLY A 140 6.74 -3.12 -12.49
C GLY A 140 5.67 -2.94 -11.41
N PHE A 141 4.79 -3.94 -11.31
CA PHE A 141 3.68 -3.98 -10.38
C PHE A 141 3.39 -5.43 -9.99
N GLU A 142 3.69 -5.77 -8.75
CA GLU A 142 3.31 -7.05 -8.15
C GLU A 142 2.25 -6.71 -7.08
N PRO A 143 0.95 -6.87 -7.36
CA PRO A 143 -0.09 -6.51 -6.42
C PRO A 143 -0.04 -7.43 -5.20
N HIS A 144 0.03 -6.83 -4.02
CA HIS A 144 0.17 -7.55 -2.76
C HIS A 144 -0.49 -6.79 -1.61
N VAL A 145 -0.88 -7.53 -0.58
CA VAL A 145 -1.26 -7.01 0.74
C VAL A 145 -0.14 -7.33 1.70
N THR A 146 0.41 -6.30 2.37
CA THR A 146 1.39 -6.51 3.44
C THR A 146 0.69 -6.88 4.73
N LEU A 147 1.10 -8.00 5.35
CA LEU A 147 0.49 -8.53 6.56
C LEU A 147 1.29 -8.20 7.83
N ILE A 148 2.60 -8.44 7.77
CA ILE A 148 3.53 -8.30 8.90
C ILE A 148 4.86 -7.81 8.33
N TRP A 149 5.56 -6.98 9.09
CA TRP A 149 6.99 -6.77 8.88
C TRP A 149 7.74 -7.40 10.04
N ASP A 150 8.66 -8.32 9.77
CA ASP A 150 9.47 -8.99 10.78
C ASP A 150 10.93 -9.12 10.32
N ARG A 151 11.85 -9.39 11.25
CA ARG A 151 13.25 -9.69 10.93
C ARG A 151 13.35 -11.05 10.21
N GLN A 152 12.47 -11.97 10.57
CA GLN A 152 12.34 -13.30 9.98
C GLN A 152 11.39 -13.28 8.79
N GLY A 153 11.76 -14.04 7.74
CA GLY A 153 10.88 -14.33 6.62
C GLY A 153 10.14 -15.66 6.77
N VAL A 154 9.12 -15.86 5.95
CA VAL A 154 8.39 -17.12 5.83
C VAL A 154 8.70 -17.78 4.49
N PRO A 155 8.70 -19.12 4.40
CA PRO A 155 8.84 -19.80 3.12
C PRO A 155 7.65 -19.46 2.20
N PRO A 156 7.87 -19.32 0.87
CA PRO A 156 6.77 -19.14 -0.06
C PRO A 156 5.80 -20.31 -0.03
N SER A 157 4.50 -20.05 -0.06
CA SER A 157 3.45 -21.06 -0.13
C SER A 157 2.19 -20.52 -0.80
N GLU A 158 1.28 -21.42 -1.15
CA GLU A 158 -0.04 -21.09 -1.65
C GLU A 158 -1.10 -21.43 -0.60
N LEU A 159 -2.15 -20.62 -0.53
CA LEU A 159 -3.30 -20.88 0.33
C LEU A 159 -4.24 -21.83 -0.39
N ASP A 160 -4.74 -22.84 0.34
CA ASP A 160 -5.80 -23.73 -0.16
C ASP A 160 -7.07 -22.96 -0.55
N GLN A 161 -7.36 -21.88 0.18
CA GLN A 161 -8.47 -20.97 -0.08
C GLN A 161 -7.97 -19.53 -0.18
N PRO A 162 -7.89 -18.96 -1.40
CA PRO A 162 -7.56 -17.56 -1.60
C PRO A 162 -8.55 -16.61 -0.92
N ILE A 163 -8.05 -15.50 -0.40
CA ILE A 163 -8.86 -14.46 0.23
C ILE A 163 -9.12 -13.37 -0.81
N GLY A 164 -10.38 -13.20 -1.20
CA GLY A 164 -10.79 -12.25 -2.23
C GLY A 164 -11.90 -11.30 -1.82
N TRP A 165 -12.07 -10.25 -2.60
CA TRP A 165 -13.17 -9.29 -2.50
C TRP A 165 -13.44 -8.62 -3.85
N MET A 166 -14.58 -7.94 -3.95
CA MET A 166 -14.88 -7.03 -5.05
C MET A 166 -14.24 -5.67 -4.77
N ALA A 167 -13.33 -5.21 -5.63
CA ALA A 167 -12.86 -3.83 -5.57
C ALA A 167 -13.99 -2.91 -6.05
N GLU A 168 -14.56 -2.12 -5.14
CA GLU A 168 -15.68 -1.21 -5.42
C GLU A 168 -15.30 0.27 -5.29
N ASP A 169 -14.17 0.56 -4.65
CA ASP A 169 -13.62 1.90 -4.51
C ASP A 169 -12.09 1.86 -4.44
N PHE A 170 -11.49 3.04 -4.59
CA PHE A 170 -10.07 3.26 -4.31
C PHE A 170 -9.91 4.50 -3.43
N ILE A 171 -8.81 4.54 -2.70
CA ILE A 171 -8.56 5.56 -1.68
C ILE A 171 -7.21 6.22 -1.88
N LEU A 172 -7.11 7.47 -1.45
CA LEU A 172 -5.85 8.18 -1.28
C LEU A 172 -5.50 8.19 0.20
N LEU A 173 -4.35 7.61 0.54
CA LEU A 173 -3.86 7.54 1.90
C LEU A 173 -2.62 8.40 2.06
N ARG A 174 -2.52 9.06 3.22
CA ARG A 174 -1.28 9.64 3.73
C ARG A 174 -0.73 8.76 4.84
N THR A 175 0.49 8.28 4.70
CA THR A 175 1.22 7.63 5.78
C THR A 175 2.26 8.57 6.37
N ILE A 176 2.31 8.63 7.69
CA ILE A 176 3.37 9.32 8.45
C ILE A 176 4.32 8.24 8.95
N ARG A 177 5.50 8.12 8.33
CA ARG A 177 6.47 7.08 8.72
C ARG A 177 6.88 7.23 10.18
N GLY A 178 7.05 6.11 10.86
CA GLY A 178 7.37 6.03 12.30
C GLY A 178 6.18 6.14 13.25
N LYS A 179 5.00 6.62 12.80
CA LYS A 179 3.81 6.74 13.66
C LYS A 179 2.75 5.65 13.43
N GLY A 180 2.93 4.79 12.43
CA GLY A 180 1.98 3.72 12.09
C GLY A 180 0.58 4.22 11.70
N ARG A 181 0.39 5.53 11.50
CA ARG A 181 -0.90 6.17 11.26
C ARG A 181 -1.09 6.44 9.77
N GLN A 182 -2.24 6.02 9.26
CA GLN A 182 -2.75 6.35 7.94
C GLN A 182 -3.89 7.37 8.06
N ILE A 183 -3.91 8.36 7.18
CA ILE A 183 -4.99 9.34 7.08
C ILE A 183 -5.61 9.18 5.70
N GLU A 184 -6.89 8.89 5.64
CA GLU A 184 -7.66 8.88 4.40
C GLU A 184 -7.87 10.33 3.92
N ARG A 185 -7.45 10.61 2.69
CA ARG A 185 -7.56 11.93 2.04
C ARG A 185 -8.73 12.01 1.09
N GLY A 186 -9.21 10.86 0.62
CA GLY A 186 -10.36 10.74 -0.26
C GLY A 186 -10.62 9.28 -0.61
N ARG A 187 -11.85 9.03 -1.06
CA ARG A 187 -12.36 7.73 -1.50
C ARG A 187 -13.25 7.96 -2.71
N TRP A 188 -13.04 7.18 -3.75
CA TRP A 188 -13.78 7.30 -5.01
C TRP A 188 -14.34 5.93 -5.40
N PRO A 189 -15.65 5.83 -5.66
CA PRO A 189 -16.24 4.58 -6.10
C PRO A 189 -15.79 4.26 -7.53
N LEU A 190 -15.61 2.97 -7.80
CA LEU A 190 -15.43 2.45 -9.15
C LEU A 190 -16.79 2.41 -9.83
N ARG A 191 -17.02 3.38 -10.70
CA ARG A 191 -18.21 3.52 -11.54
C ARG A 191 -17.74 3.90 -12.94
N ALA A 192 -18.02 3.04 -13.91
CA ALA A 192 -17.77 3.31 -15.32
C ALA A 192 -18.84 4.26 -15.88
#